data_AF-A0A674ARU8-F1
#
_entry.id   AF-A0A674ARU8-F1
#
_cell.length_a   1.000
_cell.length_b   1.000
_cell.length_c   1.000
_cell.angle_alpha   90.00
_cell.angle_beta   90.00
_cell.angle_gamma   90.00
#
_symmetry.space_group_name_H-M   'P 1'
#
loop_
_entity.id
_entity.type
_entity.pdbx_description
1 polymer ?
#
loop_
_entity_poly.entity_id
_entity_poly.type
_entity_poly.pdbx_seq_one_letter_code
_entity_poly.pdbx_strand_id
1 'polypeptide(L)'
;MTSCIKDIGQDAVKVQLDESCQALSRLIRDQVFLTSFVHALEEQKNFNVKEKCAVASLLTVSLHGDLPYLTQVMEELLRALMDQPSNSQPKLMLRRTESIVEKLLTNWMSICLYGFLRESVGQPLFLLVCALTQQMSKGPVDSVTEKALYTLNEDWLLWQAQDFSPMRLQVLFAVGTDGEVSEPLEVSALDCDTVEQVKEKILMAFLTKFGFPYNTPLQQMHIEYEKDGRFVPLNEVDASSGVLGEVTMLNTLKHYKVPDGASIKVLSKTHPILSPQSSLKDDQNYSTKYFHLVSGNMTFELNVPDMHLI
;
A
#
# COMPACT_ATOMS: atom_id res chain seq x y z
N MET A 1 12.81 25.93 -19.72
CA MET A 1 11.64 25.22 -19.16
C MET A 1 11.18 24.24 -20.22
N THR A 2 11.70 23.01 -20.16
CA THR A 2 11.38 21.96 -21.12
C THR A 2 11.08 20.73 -20.29
N SER A 3 9.79 20.42 -20.21
CA SER A 3 9.21 19.36 -19.38
C SER A 3 9.69 17.99 -19.86
N CYS A 4 10.39 17.25 -18.99
CA CYS A 4 10.72 15.85 -19.18
C CYS A 4 9.49 14.99 -18.85
N ILE A 5 8.50 14.96 -19.73
CA ILE A 5 7.58 13.82 -19.80
C ILE A 5 8.27 12.82 -20.72
N LYS A 6 9.00 11.86 -20.14
CA LYS A 6 9.41 10.68 -20.89
C LYS A 6 8.16 9.85 -21.12
N ASP A 7 7.68 9.88 -22.36
CA ASP A 7 6.71 8.92 -22.88
C ASP A 7 7.15 7.50 -22.50
N ILE A 8 6.19 6.71 -21.99
CA ILE A 8 6.32 5.26 -21.87
C ILE A 8 6.29 4.73 -23.30
N GLY A 9 7.44 4.73 -23.96
CA GLY A 9 7.58 4.27 -25.32
C GLY A 9 9.03 4.25 -25.74
N GLN A 10 9.46 3.07 -26.20
CA GLN A 10 10.72 2.79 -26.92
C GLN A 10 11.93 2.38 -26.10
N ASP A 11 11.79 1.33 -25.28
CA ASP A 11 12.81 0.27 -25.25
C ASP A 11 12.17 -1.03 -25.76
N ALA A 12 11.71 -1.00 -27.01
CA ALA A 12 11.29 -2.22 -27.70
C ALA A 12 12.55 -2.99 -28.08
N VAL A 13 13.07 -3.80 -27.15
CA VAL A 13 13.98 -4.88 -27.51
C VAL A 13 13.29 -5.68 -28.61
N LYS A 14 13.88 -5.68 -29.80
CA LYS A 14 13.37 -6.43 -30.95
C LYS A 14 13.55 -7.91 -30.64
N VAL A 15 12.62 -8.50 -29.91
CA VAL A 15 12.61 -9.93 -29.63
C VAL A 15 12.45 -10.62 -30.98
N GLN A 16 13.48 -11.31 -31.44
CA GLN A 16 13.36 -12.25 -32.54
C GLN A 16 12.44 -13.37 -32.05
N LEU A 17 11.15 -13.28 -32.41
CA LEU A 17 10.18 -14.32 -32.13
C LEU A 17 10.63 -15.58 -32.85
N ASP A 18 10.92 -16.63 -32.07
CA ASP A 18 11.20 -17.97 -32.59
C ASP A 18 10.03 -18.43 -33.50
N GLU A 19 10.32 -19.31 -34.45
CA GLU A 19 9.36 -19.77 -35.46
C GLU A 19 8.09 -20.32 -34.83
N SER A 20 8.21 -21.00 -33.67
CA SER A 20 7.07 -21.50 -32.89
C SER A 20 6.18 -20.38 -32.37
N CYS A 21 6.74 -19.26 -31.90
CA CYS A 21 5.95 -18.12 -31.43
C CYS A 21 5.22 -17.43 -32.59
N GLN A 22 5.85 -17.37 -33.77
CA GLN A 22 5.20 -16.84 -34.97
C GLN A 22 4.04 -17.74 -35.42
N ALA A 23 4.25 -19.06 -35.42
CA ALA A 23 3.19 -20.02 -35.75
C ALA A 23 2.01 -19.92 -34.77
N LEU A 24 2.29 -19.86 -33.47
CA LEU A 24 1.26 -19.68 -32.44
C LEU A 24 0.51 -18.34 -32.60
N SER A 25 1.23 -17.26 -32.91
CA SER A 25 0.61 -15.96 -33.16
C SER A 25 -0.37 -16.00 -34.34
N ARG A 26 -0.04 -16.74 -35.41
CA ARG A 26 -0.96 -16.95 -36.54
C ARG A 26 -2.19 -17.75 -36.13
N LEU A 27 -2.04 -18.80 -35.32
CA LEU A 27 -3.16 -19.57 -34.80
C LEU A 27 -4.09 -18.72 -33.93
N ILE A 28 -3.55 -17.94 -33.00
CA ILE A 28 -4.35 -17.06 -32.11
C ILE A 28 -5.11 -15.99 -32.92
N ARG A 29 -4.59 -15.59 -34.09
CA ARG A 29 -5.25 -14.65 -35.01
C ARG A 29 -6.33 -15.30 -35.90
N ASP A 30 -6.48 -16.62 -35.85
CA ASP A 30 -7.62 -17.31 -36.47
C ASP A 30 -8.79 -17.35 -35.47
N GLN A 31 -9.90 -16.69 -35.83
CA GLN A 31 -11.04 -16.52 -34.92
C GLN A 31 -11.65 -17.87 -34.53
N VAL A 32 -11.79 -18.80 -35.47
CA VAL A 32 -12.41 -20.11 -35.24
C VAL A 32 -11.54 -20.94 -34.30
N PHE A 33 -10.23 -20.96 -34.51
CA PHE A 33 -9.28 -21.60 -33.62
C PHE A 33 -9.36 -21.00 -32.21
N LEU A 34 -9.30 -19.68 -32.08
CA LEU A 34 -9.24 -19.03 -30.78
C LEU A 34 -10.52 -19.23 -29.96
N THR A 35 -11.70 -19.08 -30.57
CA THR A 35 -12.96 -19.34 -29.86
C THR A 35 -13.09 -20.81 -29.47
N SER A 36 -12.76 -21.74 -30.36
CA SER A 36 -12.75 -23.18 -30.06
C SER A 36 -11.75 -23.54 -28.97
N PHE A 37 -10.58 -22.92 -28.97
CA PHE A 37 -9.54 -23.10 -27.94
C PHE A 37 -10.05 -22.67 -26.57
N VAL A 38 -10.69 -21.50 -26.47
CA VAL A 38 -11.29 -21.01 -25.22
C VAL A 38 -12.37 -21.96 -24.72
N HIS A 39 -13.32 -22.36 -25.57
CA HIS A 39 -14.38 -23.30 -25.18
C HIS A 39 -13.83 -24.65 -24.71
N ALA A 40 -12.88 -25.23 -25.45
CA ALA A 40 -12.28 -26.52 -25.11
C ALA A 40 -11.55 -26.49 -23.76
N LEU A 41 -10.91 -25.38 -23.41
CA LEU A 41 -10.30 -25.21 -22.09
C LEU A 41 -11.34 -25.13 -20.98
N GLU A 42 -12.42 -24.36 -21.18
CA GLU A 42 -13.45 -24.16 -20.15
C GLU A 42 -14.30 -25.40 -19.86
N GLU A 43 -14.42 -26.31 -20.83
CA GLU A 43 -15.09 -27.60 -20.65
C GLU A 43 -14.31 -28.57 -19.75
N GLN A 44 -13.01 -28.33 -19.53
CA GLN A 44 -12.19 -29.20 -18.69
C GLN A 44 -12.53 -29.00 -17.21
N LYS A 45 -12.95 -30.08 -16.53
CA LYS A 45 -13.30 -30.05 -15.09
C LYS A 45 -12.18 -29.57 -14.17
N ASN A 46 -10.93 -29.79 -14.58
CA ASN A 46 -9.75 -29.42 -13.79
C ASN A 46 -9.30 -27.97 -14.04
N PHE A 47 -9.94 -27.26 -14.97
CA PHE A 47 -9.55 -25.92 -15.37
C PHE A 47 -10.20 -24.86 -14.48
N ASN A 48 -9.44 -24.38 -13.50
CA ASN A 48 -9.95 -23.55 -12.41
C ASN A 48 -9.96 -22.05 -12.76
N VAL A 49 -10.61 -21.25 -11.90
CA VAL A 49 -10.77 -19.79 -12.11
C VAL A 49 -9.44 -19.05 -12.24
N LYS A 50 -8.38 -19.49 -11.54
CA LYS A 50 -7.04 -18.89 -11.63
C LYS A 50 -6.43 -19.09 -13.01
N GLU A 51 -6.57 -20.30 -13.56
CA GLU A 51 -6.06 -20.64 -14.91
C GLU A 51 -6.85 -19.91 -15.99
N LYS A 52 -8.18 -19.84 -15.86
CA LYS A 52 -9.04 -19.01 -16.73
C LYS A 52 -8.58 -17.56 -16.75
N CYS A 53 -8.33 -16.98 -15.57
CA CYS A 53 -7.85 -15.61 -15.45
C CYS A 53 -6.46 -15.40 -16.10
N ALA A 54 -5.58 -16.40 -15.94
CA ALA A 54 -4.25 -16.37 -16.54
C ALA A 54 -4.32 -16.40 -18.06
N VAL A 55 -5.10 -17.32 -18.65
CA VAL A 55 -5.29 -17.41 -20.11
C VAL A 55 -5.90 -16.12 -20.65
N ALA A 56 -6.94 -15.58 -20.03
CA ALA A 56 -7.54 -14.31 -20.44
C ALA A 56 -6.50 -13.18 -20.47
N SER A 57 -5.66 -13.07 -19.43
CA SER A 57 -4.64 -12.03 -19.33
C SER A 57 -3.51 -12.23 -20.34
N LEU A 58 -3.07 -13.46 -20.58
CA LEU A 58 -2.09 -13.79 -21.62
C LEU A 58 -2.61 -13.51 -23.02
N LEU A 59 -3.87 -13.85 -23.31
CA LEU A 59 -4.54 -13.51 -24.57
C LEU A 59 -4.63 -12.00 -24.76
N THR A 60 -4.99 -11.27 -23.70
CA THR A 60 -5.05 -9.79 -23.73
C THR A 60 -3.69 -9.21 -24.13
N VAL A 61 -2.61 -9.63 -23.47
CA VAL A 61 -1.25 -9.14 -23.77
C VAL A 61 -0.80 -9.56 -25.18
N SER A 62 -1.08 -10.80 -25.57
CA SER A 62 -0.71 -11.34 -26.90
C SER A 62 -1.42 -10.61 -28.04
N LEU A 63 -2.66 -10.17 -27.81
CA LEU A 63 -3.51 -9.46 -28.77
C LEU A 63 -3.54 -7.95 -28.54
N HIS A 64 -2.74 -7.40 -27.63
CA HIS A 64 -2.76 -5.98 -27.29
C HIS A 64 -2.42 -5.08 -28.48
N GLY A 65 -1.62 -5.57 -29.43
CA GLY A 65 -1.30 -4.87 -30.68
C GLY A 65 -2.45 -4.85 -31.71
N ASP A 66 -3.54 -5.57 -31.46
CA ASP A 66 -4.69 -5.74 -32.36
C ASP A 66 -6.00 -5.75 -31.56
N LEU A 67 -6.27 -4.64 -30.86
CA LEU A 67 -7.47 -4.46 -30.04
C LEU A 67 -8.80 -4.62 -30.81
N PRO A 68 -8.91 -4.24 -32.10
CA PRO A 68 -10.13 -4.52 -32.88
C PRO A 68 -10.43 -6.02 -32.95
N TYR A 69 -9.42 -6.85 -33.26
CA TYR A 69 -9.58 -8.30 -33.27
C TYR A 69 -9.91 -8.87 -31.89
N LEU A 70 -9.22 -8.40 -30.84
CA LEU A 70 -9.52 -8.80 -29.46
C LEU A 70 -10.98 -8.50 -29.08
N THR A 71 -11.49 -7.34 -29.48
CA THR A 71 -12.88 -6.91 -29.22
C THR A 71 -13.86 -7.83 -29.94
N GLN A 72 -13.61 -8.15 -31.21
CA GLN A 72 -14.45 -9.06 -31.99
C GLN A 72 -14.52 -10.47 -31.37
N VAL A 73 -13.37 -11.02 -30.94
CA VAL A 73 -13.32 -12.33 -30.28
C VAL A 73 -14.07 -12.28 -28.94
N MET A 74 -13.89 -11.23 -28.16
CA MET A 74 -14.57 -11.04 -26.89
C MET A 74 -16.09 -10.95 -27.07
N GLU A 75 -16.58 -10.21 -28.07
CA GLU A 75 -18.02 -10.13 -28.39
C GLU A 75 -18.60 -11.50 -28.76
N GLU A 76 -17.87 -12.29 -29.54
CA GLU A 76 -18.30 -13.63 -29.92
C GLU A 76 -18.39 -14.57 -28.70
N LEU A 77 -17.36 -14.55 -27.85
CA LEU A 77 -17.34 -15.34 -26.62
C LEU A 77 -18.41 -14.89 -25.61
N LEU A 78 -18.70 -13.58 -25.53
CA LEU A 78 -19.77 -13.05 -24.69
C LEU A 78 -21.15 -13.49 -25.19
N ARG A 79 -21.35 -13.52 -26.51
CA ARG A 79 -22.57 -14.04 -27.13
C ARG A 79 -22.75 -15.52 -26.82
N ALA A 80 -21.69 -16.31 -27.00
CA ALA A 80 -21.69 -17.71 -26.61
C ALA A 80 -22.00 -17.90 -25.12
N LEU A 81 -21.47 -17.05 -24.23
CA LEU A 81 -21.77 -17.07 -22.80
C LEU A 81 -23.26 -16.77 -22.52
N MET A 82 -23.86 -15.79 -23.21
CA MET A 82 -25.29 -15.47 -23.06
C MET A 82 -26.20 -16.64 -23.46
N ASP A 83 -25.80 -17.42 -24.46
CA ASP A 83 -26.60 -18.53 -24.99
C ASP A 83 -26.43 -19.85 -24.19
N GLN A 84 -25.52 -19.89 -23.21
CA GLN A 84 -25.31 -21.09 -22.38
C GLN A 84 -26.54 -21.40 -21.49
N PRO A 85 -26.99 -22.67 -21.43
CA PRO A 85 -28.17 -23.06 -20.65
C PRO A 85 -27.98 -22.91 -19.13
N SER A 86 -26.74 -22.93 -18.65
CA SER A 86 -26.41 -22.63 -17.25
C SER A 86 -26.71 -21.18 -16.85
N ASN A 87 -26.80 -20.26 -17.81
CA ASN A 87 -27.09 -18.84 -17.61
C ASN A 87 -28.58 -18.52 -17.77
N SER A 88 -29.45 -19.41 -17.30
CA SER A 88 -30.91 -19.30 -17.38
C SER A 88 -31.51 -18.10 -16.64
N GLN A 89 -30.76 -17.43 -15.75
CA GLN A 89 -31.16 -16.20 -15.07
C GLN A 89 -30.33 -15.01 -15.58
N PRO A 90 -30.82 -14.23 -16.57
CA PRO A 90 -30.06 -13.14 -17.19
C PRO A 90 -29.56 -12.07 -16.20
N LYS A 91 -30.29 -11.84 -15.11
CA LYS A 91 -29.90 -10.87 -14.06
C LYS A 91 -28.66 -11.28 -13.26
N LEU A 92 -28.23 -12.54 -13.34
CA LEU A 92 -27.03 -13.03 -12.67
C LEU A 92 -25.81 -13.07 -13.59
N MET A 93 -25.97 -12.76 -14.88
CA MET A 93 -24.87 -12.71 -15.82
C MET A 93 -23.82 -11.70 -15.39
N LEU A 94 -22.54 -12.06 -15.59
CA LEU A 94 -21.38 -11.20 -15.27
C LEU A 94 -21.31 -10.77 -13.79
N ARG A 95 -22.06 -11.42 -12.89
CA ARG A 95 -22.05 -11.11 -11.45
C ARG A 95 -20.71 -11.47 -10.80
N ARG A 96 -20.00 -12.45 -11.37
CA ARG A 96 -18.72 -12.96 -10.90
C ARG A 96 -17.83 -13.20 -12.11
N THR A 97 -16.53 -13.32 -11.89
CA THR A 97 -15.57 -13.68 -12.95
C THR A 97 -15.29 -15.18 -12.87
N GLU A 98 -16.06 -15.98 -13.59
CA GLU A 98 -16.00 -17.45 -13.57
C GLU A 98 -15.58 -18.05 -14.93
N SER A 99 -15.53 -17.22 -15.98
CA SER A 99 -15.11 -17.55 -17.35
C SER A 99 -13.90 -16.72 -17.81
N ILE A 100 -13.21 -17.21 -18.84
CA ILE A 100 -12.15 -16.50 -19.58
C ILE A 100 -12.69 -15.19 -20.13
N VAL A 101 -13.90 -15.20 -20.72
CA VAL A 101 -14.46 -14.01 -21.36
C VAL A 101 -14.81 -12.91 -20.36
N GLU A 102 -15.26 -13.25 -19.15
CA GLU A 102 -15.50 -12.26 -18.09
C GLU A 102 -14.19 -11.58 -17.63
N LYS A 103 -13.09 -12.35 -17.56
CA LYS A 103 -11.78 -11.76 -17.27
C LYS A 103 -11.25 -10.94 -18.45
N LEU A 104 -11.45 -11.39 -19.68
CA LEU A 104 -11.12 -10.61 -20.89
C LEU A 104 -11.86 -9.27 -20.90
N LEU A 105 -13.16 -9.26 -20.55
CA LEU A 105 -13.95 -8.04 -20.43
C LEU A 105 -13.37 -7.07 -19.39
N THR A 106 -12.96 -7.57 -18.23
CA THR A 106 -12.31 -6.75 -17.20
C THR A 106 -11.00 -6.13 -17.71
N ASN A 107 -10.20 -6.92 -18.42
CA ASN A 107 -8.94 -6.45 -18.99
C ASN A 107 -9.17 -5.43 -20.10
N TRP A 108 -10.13 -5.67 -20.99
CA TRP A 108 -10.54 -4.77 -22.06
C TRP A 108 -11.04 -3.43 -21.52
N MET A 109 -11.90 -3.45 -20.49
CA MET A 109 -12.33 -2.24 -19.78
C MET A 109 -11.15 -1.47 -19.21
N SER A 110 -10.17 -2.17 -18.62
CA SER A 110 -8.97 -1.53 -18.06
C SER A 110 -8.15 -0.81 -19.15
N ILE A 111 -8.00 -1.43 -20.34
CA ILE A 111 -7.29 -0.82 -21.48
C ILE A 111 -8.04 0.41 -21.98
N CYS A 112 -9.33 0.28 -22.27
CA CYS A 112 -10.14 1.34 -22.85
C CYS A 112 -10.36 2.52 -21.89
N LEU A 113 -10.46 2.26 -20.58
CA LEU A 113 -10.72 3.29 -19.57
C LEU A 113 -9.45 3.86 -18.94
N TYR A 114 -8.25 3.39 -19.27
CA TYR A 114 -7.02 3.91 -18.69
C TYR A 114 -6.81 5.41 -18.96
N GLY A 115 -7.11 5.87 -20.19
CA GLY A 115 -7.04 7.29 -20.54
C GLY A 115 -8.00 8.13 -19.69
N PHE A 116 -9.27 7.70 -19.59
CA PHE A 116 -10.27 8.34 -18.74
C PHE A 116 -9.86 8.34 -17.25
N LEU A 117 -9.31 7.23 -16.76
CA LEU A 117 -8.77 7.13 -15.41
C LEU A 117 -7.67 8.18 -15.21
N ARG A 118 -6.68 8.23 -16.09
CA ARG A 118 -5.55 9.16 -15.96
C ARG A 118 -5.98 10.63 -16.06
N GLU A 119 -6.92 10.94 -16.95
CA GLU A 119 -7.30 12.32 -17.29
C GLU A 119 -8.40 12.91 -16.40
N SER A 120 -9.31 12.07 -15.86
CA SER A 120 -10.51 12.56 -15.15
C SER A 120 -10.66 12.00 -13.73
N VAL A 121 -10.32 10.73 -13.50
CA VAL A 121 -10.61 10.04 -12.21
C VAL A 121 -9.38 9.95 -11.31
N GLY A 122 -8.18 10.00 -11.86
CA GLY A 122 -6.92 9.71 -11.18
C GLY A 122 -6.61 10.73 -10.10
N GLN A 123 -6.72 12.02 -10.43
CA GLN A 123 -6.51 13.10 -9.45
C GLN A 123 -7.51 13.05 -8.27
N PRO A 124 -8.84 13.01 -8.48
CA PRO A 124 -9.77 12.94 -7.36
C PRO A 124 -9.63 11.65 -6.54
N LEU A 125 -9.34 10.52 -7.18
CA LEU A 125 -9.07 9.25 -6.47
C LEU A 125 -7.81 9.37 -5.60
N PHE A 126 -6.73 9.94 -6.13
CA PHE A 126 -5.51 10.18 -5.36
C PHE A 126 -5.75 11.15 -4.20
N LEU A 127 -6.45 12.26 -4.43
CA LEU A 127 -6.80 13.22 -3.38
C LEU A 127 -7.67 12.59 -2.29
N LEU A 128 -8.59 11.70 -2.63
CA LEU A 128 -9.38 10.94 -1.66
C LEU A 128 -8.48 10.06 -0.79
N VAL A 129 -7.55 9.31 -1.40
CA VAL A 129 -6.58 8.50 -0.64
C VAL A 129 -5.76 9.38 0.29
N CYS A 130 -5.21 10.50 -0.20
CA CYS A 130 -4.46 11.45 0.63
C CYS A 130 -5.30 12.01 1.78
N ALA A 131 -6.56 12.38 1.53
CA ALA A 131 -7.46 12.93 2.54
C ALA A 131 -7.76 11.88 3.63
N LEU A 132 -7.99 10.62 3.24
CA LEU A 132 -8.19 9.51 4.18
C LEU A 132 -6.93 9.27 5.02
N THR A 133 -5.76 9.15 4.39
CA THR A 133 -4.49 8.97 5.11
C THR A 133 -4.21 10.12 6.07
N GLN A 134 -4.41 11.37 5.65
CA GLN A 134 -4.26 12.54 6.51
C GLN A 134 -5.25 12.53 7.67
N GLN A 135 -6.52 12.19 7.42
CA GLN A 135 -7.54 12.16 8.46
C GLN A 135 -7.26 11.06 9.48
N MET A 136 -6.82 9.88 9.04
CA MET A 136 -6.38 8.80 9.93
C MET A 136 -5.17 9.24 10.77
N SER A 137 -4.19 9.91 10.17
CA SER A 137 -2.94 10.32 10.86
C SER A 137 -3.11 11.38 11.96
N LYS A 138 -4.28 12.03 12.04
CA LYS A 138 -4.61 13.01 13.09
C LYS A 138 -4.96 12.35 14.42
N GLY A 139 -5.25 11.06 14.42
CA GLY A 139 -5.58 10.29 15.62
C GLY A 139 -4.57 9.17 15.85
N PRO A 140 -4.53 8.58 17.06
CA PRO A 140 -3.67 7.46 17.35
C PRO A 140 -3.96 6.25 16.44
N VAL A 141 -2.89 5.59 16.00
CA VAL A 141 -2.92 4.33 15.27
C VAL A 141 -2.05 3.34 16.01
N ASP A 142 -2.62 2.20 16.39
CA ASP A 142 -1.88 1.12 17.02
C ASP A 142 -0.95 0.45 16.00
N SER A 143 0.35 0.38 16.30
CA SER A 143 1.36 -0.03 15.32
C SER A 143 1.46 -1.55 15.13
N VAL A 144 0.67 -2.32 15.89
CA VAL A 144 0.68 -3.79 15.87
C VAL A 144 -0.60 -4.34 15.27
N THR A 145 -1.75 -3.81 15.68
CA THR A 145 -3.09 -4.20 15.21
C THR A 145 -3.58 -3.35 14.06
N GLU A 146 -2.92 -2.24 13.76
CA GLU A 146 -3.29 -1.25 12.74
C GLU A 146 -4.66 -0.58 12.98
N LYS A 147 -5.24 -0.75 14.17
CA LYS A 147 -6.47 -0.08 14.57
C LYS A 147 -6.23 1.41 14.80
N ALA A 148 -7.17 2.23 14.32
CA ALA A 148 -7.05 3.68 14.35
C ALA A 148 -8.25 4.33 15.05
N LEU A 149 -8.03 5.47 15.69
CA LEU A 149 -9.12 6.26 16.27
C LEU A 149 -10.06 6.81 15.20
N TYR A 150 -9.50 7.32 14.10
CA TYR A 150 -10.27 7.79 12.96
C TYR A 150 -10.24 6.72 11.88
N THR A 151 -11.39 6.10 11.62
CA THR A 151 -11.56 5.04 10.63
C THR A 151 -12.98 5.09 10.05
N LEU A 152 -13.15 4.49 8.88
CA LEU A 152 -14.46 4.27 8.25
C LEU A 152 -15.03 2.87 8.54
N ASN A 153 -14.28 2.02 9.27
CA ASN A 153 -14.66 0.64 9.56
C ASN A 153 -14.57 0.36 11.07
N GLU A 154 -15.67 -0.12 11.65
CA GLU A 154 -15.81 -0.46 13.07
C GLU A 154 -14.82 -1.54 13.52
N ASP A 155 -14.54 -2.54 12.68
CA ASP A 155 -13.58 -3.62 13.00
C ASP A 155 -12.16 -3.07 13.24
N TRP A 156 -11.85 -1.94 12.59
CA TRP A 156 -10.56 -1.24 12.64
C TRP A 156 -10.55 -0.08 13.64
N LEU A 157 -11.63 0.10 14.41
CA LEU A 157 -11.74 1.16 15.40
C LEU A 157 -10.88 0.85 16.62
N LEU A 158 -10.07 1.83 17.01
CA LEU A 158 -9.35 1.82 18.28
C LEU A 158 -10.29 2.27 19.42
N TRP A 159 -10.94 1.31 20.07
CA TRP A 159 -11.97 1.54 21.09
C TRP A 159 -11.45 2.27 22.35
N GLN A 160 -10.19 2.08 22.71
CA GLN A 160 -9.56 2.73 23.87
C GLN A 160 -8.45 3.64 23.39
N ALA A 161 -8.81 4.86 22.98
CA ALA A 161 -7.82 5.90 22.78
C ALA A 161 -7.28 6.35 24.14
N GLN A 162 -6.00 6.13 24.38
CA GLN A 162 -5.30 6.77 25.49
C GLN A 162 -5.24 8.29 25.23
N ASP A 163 -5.07 9.08 26.30
CA ASP A 163 -4.83 10.52 26.15
C ASP A 163 -3.58 10.76 25.29
N PHE A 164 -3.78 11.49 24.19
CA PHE A 164 -2.76 11.83 23.21
C PHE A 164 -2.73 13.35 23.00
N SER A 165 -1.56 13.86 22.63
CA SER A 165 -1.33 15.27 22.35
C SER A 165 -0.76 15.45 20.95
N PRO A 166 -1.38 16.29 20.09
CA PRO A 166 -0.77 16.66 18.83
C PRO A 166 0.48 17.52 19.08
N MET A 167 1.51 17.31 18.27
CA MET A 167 2.77 18.03 18.36
C MET A 167 3.34 18.35 16.98
N ARG A 168 4.14 19.41 16.90
CA ARG A 168 4.83 19.87 15.70
C ARG A 168 6.33 19.69 15.91
N LEU A 169 6.94 18.89 15.04
CA LEU A 169 8.37 18.62 15.06
C LEU A 169 9.08 19.50 14.03
N GLN A 170 10.25 20.03 14.37
CA GLN A 170 11.12 20.77 13.45
C GLN A 170 12.18 19.83 12.90
N VAL A 171 11.96 19.32 11.68
CA VAL A 171 12.75 18.21 11.13
C VAL A 171 13.86 18.74 10.23
N LEU A 172 15.10 18.38 10.55
CA LEU A 172 16.32 18.78 9.89
C LEU A 172 16.91 17.58 9.15
N PHE A 173 17.14 17.70 7.85
CA PHE A 173 17.79 16.64 7.06
C PHE A 173 19.29 16.89 7.01
N ALA A 174 20.11 15.89 7.37
CA ALA A 174 21.56 15.99 7.20
C ALA A 174 21.91 16.09 5.70
N VAL A 175 22.76 17.06 5.35
CA VAL A 175 23.23 17.31 3.99
C VAL A 175 24.76 17.18 3.97
N GLY A 176 25.29 16.42 3.01
CA GLY A 176 26.74 16.25 2.85
C GLY A 176 27.39 15.44 3.98
N THR A 177 28.71 15.58 4.15
CA THR A 177 29.49 14.85 5.17
C THR A 177 29.81 15.68 6.41
N ASP A 178 29.64 17.00 6.34
CA ASP A 178 30.25 17.95 7.29
C ASP A 178 29.25 18.44 8.36
N GLY A 179 28.18 17.68 8.58
CA GLY A 179 27.19 17.97 9.63
C GLY A 179 26.23 19.11 9.31
N GLU A 180 26.28 19.66 8.09
CA GLU A 180 25.30 20.63 7.59
C GLU A 180 23.88 20.03 7.61
N VAL A 181 22.89 20.88 7.89
CA VAL A 181 21.49 20.49 7.93
C VAL A 181 20.67 21.40 7.03
N SER A 182 19.59 20.84 6.47
CA SER A 182 18.62 21.60 5.69
C SER A 182 17.91 22.67 6.52
N GLU A 183 17.15 23.54 5.84
CA GLU A 183 16.10 24.29 6.51
C GLU A 183 15.09 23.33 7.19
N PRO A 184 14.53 23.70 8.34
CA PRO A 184 13.59 22.85 9.06
C PRO A 184 12.29 22.64 8.28
N LEU A 185 11.83 21.39 8.28
CA LEU A 185 10.52 20.96 7.82
C LEU A 185 9.62 20.75 9.03
N GLU A 186 8.52 21.51 9.13
CA GLU A 186 7.52 21.27 10.16
C GLU A 186 6.74 19.97 9.84
N VAL A 187 6.67 19.06 10.81
CA VAL A 187 5.96 17.78 10.70
C VAL A 187 5.02 17.60 11.87
N SER A 188 3.73 17.39 11.59
CA SER A 188 2.74 17.05 12.61
C SER A 188 2.85 15.58 13.03
N ALA A 189 2.89 15.34 14.33
CA ALA A 189 2.92 14.02 14.95
C ALA A 189 2.01 14.01 16.19
N LEU A 190 1.89 12.85 16.83
CA LEU A 190 1.24 12.66 18.12
C LEU A 190 2.29 12.17 19.12
N ASP A 191 2.15 12.53 20.39
CA ASP A 191 3.03 12.05 21.46
C ASP A 191 3.04 10.51 21.55
N CYS A 192 1.93 9.87 21.20
CA CYS A 192 1.79 8.42 21.15
C CYS A 192 2.25 7.78 19.83
N ASP A 193 2.80 8.51 18.85
CA ASP A 193 3.34 7.86 17.64
C ASP A 193 4.61 7.06 17.98
N THR A 194 4.75 5.86 17.40
CA THR A 194 6.01 5.10 17.46
C THR A 194 7.09 5.76 16.63
N VAL A 195 8.35 5.43 16.90
CA VAL A 195 9.50 5.92 16.13
C VAL A 195 9.34 5.67 14.62
N GLU A 196 8.80 4.52 14.23
CA GLU A 196 8.56 4.21 12.81
C GLU A 196 7.45 5.09 12.21
N GLN A 197 6.33 5.25 12.91
CA GLN A 197 5.23 6.12 12.48
C GLN A 197 5.70 7.58 12.30
N VAL A 198 6.61 8.06 13.16
CA VAL A 198 7.23 9.38 12.99
C VAL A 198 8.07 9.44 11.71
N LYS A 199 8.87 8.41 11.41
CA LYS A 199 9.63 8.35 10.14
C LYS A 199 8.69 8.39 8.92
N GLU A 200 7.58 7.64 8.95
CA GLU A 200 6.56 7.67 7.90
C GLU A 200 5.99 9.08 7.71
N LYS A 201 5.60 9.75 8.79
CA LYS A 201 5.07 11.12 8.76
C LYS A 201 6.10 12.12 8.21
N ILE A 202 7.37 11.97 8.55
CA ILE A 202 8.46 12.79 7.98
C ILE A 202 8.59 12.58 6.47
N LEU A 203 8.60 11.33 6.00
CA LEU A 203 8.70 11.02 4.57
C LEU A 203 7.49 11.53 3.78
N MET A 204 6.28 11.42 4.36
CA MET A 204 5.05 11.96 3.78
C MET A 204 5.08 13.49 3.71
N ALA A 205 5.53 14.17 4.76
CA ALA A 205 5.68 15.62 4.78
C ALA A 205 6.72 16.10 3.75
N PHE A 206 7.84 15.37 3.61
CA PHE A 206 8.85 15.64 2.60
C PHE A 206 8.28 15.51 1.19
N LEU A 207 7.63 14.39 0.88
CA LEU A 207 7.00 14.16 -0.43
C LEU A 207 5.96 15.24 -0.75
N THR A 208 5.15 15.64 0.24
CA THR A 208 4.14 16.69 0.07
C THR A 208 4.75 18.06 -0.20
N LYS A 209 5.84 18.42 0.48
CA LYS A 209 6.49 19.73 0.31
C LYS A 209 7.30 19.83 -0.98
N PHE A 210 8.01 18.77 -1.35
CA PHE A 210 9.00 18.81 -2.43
C PHE A 210 8.53 18.13 -3.73
N GLY A 211 7.48 17.31 -3.69
CA GLY A 211 6.91 16.63 -4.87
C GLY A 211 7.68 15.40 -5.35
N PHE A 212 8.68 14.94 -4.61
CA PHE A 212 9.43 13.71 -4.88
C PHE A 212 9.78 12.98 -3.58
N PRO A 213 9.95 11.64 -3.61
CA PRO A 213 10.28 10.87 -2.42
C PRO A 213 11.71 11.19 -1.94
N TYR A 214 11.93 11.14 -0.62
CA TYR A 214 13.27 11.23 -0.06
C TYR A 214 14.11 10.01 -0.48
N ASN A 215 15.38 10.22 -0.82
CA ASN A 215 16.24 9.19 -1.43
C ASN A 215 16.63 8.04 -0.49
N THR A 216 16.41 8.18 0.82
CA THR A 216 16.71 7.13 1.80
C THR A 216 15.43 6.36 2.12
N PRO A 217 15.41 5.02 1.94
CA PRO A 217 14.26 4.22 2.32
C PRO A 217 14.07 4.21 3.85
N LEU A 218 12.84 4.01 4.30
CA LEU A 218 12.44 4.09 5.71
C LEU A 218 13.33 3.24 6.64
N GLN A 219 13.69 2.02 6.23
CA GLN A 219 14.51 1.10 7.03
C GLN A 219 15.98 1.54 7.19
N GLN A 220 16.42 2.51 6.38
CA GLN A 220 17.76 3.11 6.46
C GLN A 220 17.74 4.51 7.08
N MET A 221 16.54 5.01 7.38
CA MET A 221 16.34 6.30 8.01
C MET A 221 16.49 6.17 9.53
N HIS A 222 17.39 6.96 10.08
CA HIS A 222 17.56 7.10 11.53
C HIS A 222 17.15 8.51 11.93
N ILE A 223 16.56 8.65 13.11
CA ILE A 223 16.16 9.95 13.64
C ILE A 223 16.72 10.14 15.04
N GLU A 224 17.20 11.34 15.31
CA GLU A 224 17.70 11.76 16.62
C GLU A 224 16.94 13.01 17.06
N TYR A 225 16.64 13.14 18.36
CA TYR A 225 16.05 14.36 18.89
C TYR A 225 17.07 15.15 19.70
N GLU A 226 16.99 16.48 19.62
CA GLU A 226 17.82 17.36 20.41
C GLU A 226 17.29 17.46 21.85
N LYS A 227 18.14 17.11 22.82
CA LYS A 227 17.90 17.25 24.25
C LYS A 227 19.08 17.94 24.91
N ASP A 228 18.83 19.11 25.48
CA ASP A 228 19.83 19.89 26.22
C ASP A 228 21.14 20.11 25.41
N GLY A 229 21.01 20.37 24.11
CA GLY A 229 22.13 20.58 23.17
C GLY A 229 22.84 19.29 22.72
N ARG A 230 22.28 18.11 22.99
CA ARG A 230 22.80 16.81 22.51
C ARG A 230 21.75 16.08 21.69
N PHE A 231 22.16 15.46 20.59
CA PHE A 231 21.28 14.59 19.82
C PHE A 231 21.25 13.19 20.42
N VAL A 232 20.05 12.70 20.71
CA VAL A 232 19.80 11.38 21.28
C VAL A 232 19.05 10.54 20.23
N PRO A 233 19.54 9.33 19.88
CA PRO A 233 18.87 8.48 18.91
C PRO A 233 17.52 8.01 19.44
N LEU A 234 16.50 8.07 18.59
CA LEU A 234 15.20 7.46 18.83
C LEU A 234 15.18 6.09 18.15
N ASN A 235 15.04 5.05 18.96
CA ASN A 235 15.03 3.66 18.54
C ASN A 235 13.63 3.07 18.76
N GLU A 236 13.22 2.14 17.90
CA GLU A 236 11.89 1.50 18.02
C GLU A 236 11.76 0.75 19.35
N VAL A 237 12.86 0.13 19.80
CA VAL A 237 13.04 -0.50 21.12
C VAL A 237 14.48 -0.28 21.56
N ASP A 238 14.69 0.00 22.84
CA ASP A 238 16.02 0.10 23.46
C ASP A 238 16.00 -0.39 24.91
N ALA A 239 17.12 -0.23 25.63
CA ALA A 239 17.24 -0.69 27.02
C ALA A 239 16.30 0.03 28.00
N SER A 240 15.65 1.12 27.59
CA SER A 240 14.67 1.85 28.40
C SER A 240 13.22 1.46 28.11
N SER A 241 12.97 0.66 27.08
CA SER A 241 11.62 0.25 26.67
C SER A 241 10.87 -0.45 27.79
N GLY A 242 9.58 -0.10 27.95
CA GLY A 242 8.71 -0.76 28.91
C GLY A 242 8.48 -2.22 28.56
N VAL A 243 8.40 -3.10 29.56
CA VAL A 243 8.12 -4.53 29.37
C VAL A 243 6.92 -4.92 30.22
N LEU A 244 5.95 -5.60 29.61
CA LEU A 244 4.77 -6.14 30.27
C LEU A 244 4.72 -7.66 30.07
N GLY A 245 5.12 -8.40 31.10
CA GLY A 245 5.30 -9.85 30.99
C GLY A 245 6.44 -10.19 30.03
N GLU A 246 6.13 -10.87 28.93
CA GLU A 246 7.09 -11.23 27.87
C GLU A 246 7.05 -10.28 26.66
N VAL A 247 6.17 -9.28 26.67
CA VAL A 247 5.94 -8.38 25.54
C VAL A 247 6.57 -7.02 25.81
N THR A 248 7.31 -6.49 24.83
CA THR A 248 8.00 -5.19 24.92
C THR A 248 7.16 -4.09 24.29
N MET A 249 7.03 -2.95 24.97
CA MET A 249 6.34 -1.78 24.45
C MET A 249 7.22 -1.06 23.42
N LEU A 250 6.65 -0.72 22.26
CA LEU A 250 7.32 0.12 21.28
C LEU A 250 7.51 1.53 21.83
N ASN A 251 8.69 2.10 21.60
CA ASN A 251 9.00 3.44 22.06
C ASN A 251 8.24 4.48 21.23
N THR A 252 7.67 5.47 21.92
CA THR A 252 6.92 6.60 21.36
C THR A 252 7.62 7.93 21.62
N LEU A 253 7.15 9.02 21.01
CA LEU A 253 7.65 10.36 21.34
C LEU A 253 7.45 10.71 22.83
N LYS A 254 6.35 10.25 23.43
CA LYS A 254 6.04 10.38 24.86
C LYS A 254 7.02 9.61 25.73
N HIS A 255 7.44 8.41 25.32
CA HIS A 255 8.47 7.63 26.01
C HIS A 255 9.77 8.43 26.18
N TYR A 256 10.24 9.05 25.11
CA TYR A 256 11.43 9.89 25.12
C TYR A 256 11.21 11.30 25.69
N LYS A 257 9.96 11.64 26.07
CA LYS A 257 9.55 12.97 26.57
C LYS A 257 9.88 14.10 25.60
N VAL A 258 9.68 13.85 24.30
CA VAL A 258 9.89 14.85 23.25
C VAL A 258 8.84 15.96 23.42
N PRO A 259 9.24 17.24 23.52
CA PRO A 259 8.30 18.35 23.64
C PRO A 259 7.73 18.79 22.27
N ASP A 260 6.63 19.54 22.29
CA ASP A 260 6.16 20.28 21.11
C ASP A 260 7.23 21.27 20.62
N GLY A 261 7.42 21.36 19.30
CA GLY A 261 8.45 22.20 18.67
C GLY A 261 9.85 21.60 18.67
N ALA A 262 10.05 20.35 19.13
CA ALA A 262 11.37 19.73 19.20
C ALA A 262 12.07 19.60 17.85
N SER A 263 13.38 19.81 17.85
CA SER A 263 14.26 19.55 16.71
C SER A 263 14.52 18.06 16.54
N ILE A 264 14.18 17.50 15.38
CA ILE A 264 14.48 16.12 14.99
C ILE A 264 15.47 16.13 13.83
N LYS A 265 16.60 15.44 13.96
CA LYS A 265 17.58 15.28 12.89
C LYS A 265 17.39 13.95 12.19
N VAL A 266 17.32 13.98 10.86
CA VAL A 266 17.25 12.79 10.00
C VAL A 266 18.64 12.45 9.49
N LEU A 267 19.06 11.21 9.72
CA LEU A 267 20.33 10.65 9.27
C LEU A 267 20.08 9.51 8.27
N SER A 268 20.94 9.44 7.25
CA SER A 268 21.00 8.30 6.32
C SER A 268 22.21 7.43 6.64
N LYS A 269 22.12 6.12 6.37
CA LYS A 269 23.20 5.12 6.60
C LYS A 269 24.52 5.41 5.85
N THR A 270 24.57 6.41 4.97
CA THR A 270 25.84 6.92 4.42
C THR A 270 26.71 7.59 5.50
N HIS A 271 26.15 7.93 6.66
CA HIS A 271 26.92 8.28 7.86
C HIS A 271 27.16 7.02 8.70
N PRO A 272 28.40 6.77 9.15
CA PRO A 272 28.70 5.59 9.97
C PRO A 272 28.00 5.71 11.33
N ILE A 273 27.02 4.86 11.58
CA ILE A 273 26.32 4.74 12.87
C ILE A 273 26.91 3.57 13.65
N LEU A 274 27.16 3.77 14.95
CA LEU A 274 27.80 2.79 15.84
C LEU A 274 26.90 1.59 16.20
N SER A 275 25.62 1.60 15.86
CA SER A 275 24.67 0.52 16.15
C SER A 275 23.36 0.64 15.35
N PRO A 276 23.27 0.09 14.13
CA PRO A 276 22.03 0.11 13.36
C PRO A 276 21.01 -0.91 13.93
N GLN A 277 19.84 -0.44 14.35
CA GLN A 277 18.68 -1.31 14.59
C GLN A 277 18.01 -1.63 13.24
N SER A 278 17.78 -2.91 12.95
CA SER A 278 16.95 -3.36 11.83
C SER A 278 15.47 -3.14 12.14
N SER A 279 14.66 -2.93 11.10
CA SER A 279 13.19 -2.82 11.21
C SER A 279 12.62 -3.95 12.06
N LEU A 280 11.86 -3.62 13.12
CA LEU A 280 11.25 -4.64 13.98
C LEU A 280 10.06 -5.32 13.30
N LYS A 281 9.38 -4.64 12.37
CA LYS A 281 8.26 -5.21 11.61
C LYS A 281 8.65 -6.39 10.71
N ASP A 282 9.94 -6.58 10.44
CA ASP A 282 10.44 -7.73 9.66
C ASP A 282 10.54 -9.02 10.51
N ASP A 283 10.33 -8.94 11.83
CA ASP A 283 10.28 -10.12 12.71
C ASP A 283 8.95 -10.87 12.51
N GLN A 284 9.03 -12.17 12.19
CA GLN A 284 7.86 -13.05 12.01
C GLN A 284 6.96 -13.11 13.26
N ASN A 285 7.51 -12.83 14.43
CA ASN A 285 6.81 -12.82 15.72
C ASN A 285 6.58 -11.40 16.25
N TYR A 286 6.59 -10.37 15.39
CA TYR A 286 6.43 -8.97 15.80
C TYR A 286 5.18 -8.74 16.65
N SER A 287 4.03 -9.27 16.24
CA SER A 287 2.75 -9.08 16.94
C SER A 287 2.64 -9.82 18.28
N THR A 288 3.51 -10.79 18.56
CA THR A 288 3.55 -11.52 19.83
C THR A 288 4.62 -11.00 20.77
N LYS A 289 5.69 -10.40 20.23
CA LYS A 289 6.81 -9.84 21.01
C LYS A 289 6.62 -8.37 21.38
N TYR A 290 5.85 -7.62 20.60
CA TYR A 290 5.71 -6.18 20.78
C TYR A 290 4.24 -5.76 20.93
N PHE A 291 4.02 -4.67 21.66
CA PHE A 291 2.74 -3.99 21.74
C PHE A 291 2.92 -2.47 21.65
N HIS A 292 1.86 -1.77 21.24
CA HIS A 292 1.86 -0.30 21.18
C HIS A 292 0.81 0.31 22.12
N LEU A 293 -0.40 0.56 21.64
CA LEU A 293 -1.49 1.18 22.40
C LEU A 293 -2.37 0.13 23.08
N VAL A 294 -2.47 -1.05 22.47
CA VAL A 294 -3.25 -2.17 22.96
C VAL A 294 -2.32 -3.33 23.32
N SER A 295 -2.47 -3.89 24.52
CA SER A 295 -1.89 -5.18 24.88
C SER A 295 -3.00 -6.23 24.82
N GLY A 296 -2.78 -7.35 24.11
CA GLY A 296 -3.76 -8.45 23.98
C GLY A 296 -4.19 -9.08 25.31
N ASN A 297 -3.44 -8.83 26.40
CA ASN A 297 -3.77 -9.27 27.76
C ASN A 297 -4.61 -8.27 28.56
N MET A 298 -5.00 -7.14 27.98
CA MET A 298 -5.98 -6.24 28.60
C MET A 298 -7.40 -6.74 28.35
N THR A 299 -7.74 -7.91 28.90
CA THR A 299 -9.14 -8.19 29.26
C THR A 299 -9.50 -7.27 30.41
N PHE A 300 -10.01 -6.08 30.08
CA PHE A 300 -10.64 -5.23 31.08
C PHE A 300 -11.95 -5.90 31.49
N GLU A 301 -12.06 -6.28 32.76
CA GLU A 301 -13.35 -6.48 33.39
C GLU A 301 -14.18 -5.22 33.14
N LEU A 302 -15.26 -5.38 32.38
CA LEU A 302 -16.28 -4.37 32.22
C LEU A 302 -16.91 -4.13 33.60
N ASN A 303 -16.38 -3.17 34.37
CA ASN A 303 -17.15 -2.52 35.42
C ASN A 303 -18.20 -1.65 34.73
N VAL A 304 -19.29 -2.29 34.30
CA VAL A 304 -20.54 -1.61 34.02
C VAL A 304 -21.06 -1.13 35.37
N PRO A 305 -21.18 0.18 35.64
CA PRO A 305 -21.90 0.63 36.81
C PRO A 305 -23.36 0.22 36.62
N ASP A 306 -23.92 -0.46 37.61
CA ASP A 306 -25.35 -0.80 37.68
C ASP A 306 -26.19 0.45 37.41
N MET A 307 -26.67 0.60 36.17
CA MET A 307 -27.80 1.46 35.89
C MET A 307 -29.04 0.72 36.39
N HIS A 308 -29.35 0.95 37.67
CA HIS A 308 -30.68 0.70 38.19
C HIS A 308 -31.68 1.50 37.35
N LEU A 309 -32.44 0.77 36.52
CA LEU A 309 -33.64 1.26 35.87
C LEU A 309 -34.66 1.69 36.95
N ILE A 310 -35.05 2.96 36.92
CA ILE A 310 -36.36 3.45 37.37
C ILE A 310 -37.17 3.73 36.10
#